data_AF-A0A852W5X9-F1
#
_entry.id   AF-A0A852W5X9-F1
#
_cell.length_a   1.000
_cell.length_b   1.000
_cell.length_c   1.000
_cell.angle_alpha   90.00
_cell.angle_beta   90.00
_cell.angle_gamma   90.00
#
_symmetry.space_group_name_H-M   'P 1'
#
loop_
_entity.id
_entity.type
_entity.pdbx_description
1 polymer ?
#
loop_
_entity_poly.entity_id
_entity_poly.type
_entity_poly.pdbx_seq_one_letter_code
_entity_poly.pdbx_strand_id
1 'polypeptide(L)'
;MADTVDINELGRSVDPKSLSDEQLISTLGTALRDGNAKDVDPSLFARLVKTASKQQLATVMSSEVRRPVLEAIFGRMSEFYSSKGASGNRQVVHWHIKDGSTTDSFQTVLQNGTCTVTEGTDEDARTALTMPGTEFLKVATNNANPVTLFMTRKLKVSGDVGFATALQKMFQIPSA
;
A
#
# COMPACT_ATOMS: atom_id res chain seq x y z
N MET A 1 9.07 -32.53 12.29
CA MET A 1 9.69 -31.35 11.67
C MET A 1 8.58 -30.74 10.84
N ALA A 2 8.05 -29.58 11.24
CA ALA A 2 7.00 -28.94 10.45
C ALA A 2 7.67 -28.41 9.17
N ASP A 3 7.17 -28.81 8.00
CA ASP A 3 7.56 -28.18 6.74
C ASP A 3 7.20 -26.70 6.83
N THR A 4 8.21 -25.85 6.97
CA THR A 4 8.02 -24.41 6.93
C THR A 4 7.65 -24.06 5.49
N VAL A 5 6.38 -23.79 5.23
CA VAL A 5 5.91 -23.36 3.91
C VAL A 5 6.56 -22.01 3.58
N ASP A 6 7.37 -21.96 2.53
CA ASP A 6 7.94 -20.70 2.03
C ASP A 6 6.83 -19.89 1.33
N ILE A 7 6.42 -18.80 1.97
CA ILE A 7 5.38 -17.89 1.47
C ILE A 7 5.74 -17.27 0.10
N ASN A 8 7.03 -17.10 -0.21
CA ASN A 8 7.48 -16.55 -1.47
C ASN A 8 7.43 -17.58 -2.60
N GLU A 9 7.79 -18.84 -2.31
CA GLU A 9 7.65 -19.93 -3.29
C GLU A 9 6.16 -20.19 -3.61
N LEU A 10 5.32 -20.21 -2.57
CA LEU A 10 3.88 -20.31 -2.72
C LEU A 10 3.32 -19.13 -3.54
N GLY A 11 3.69 -17.90 -3.19
CA GLY A 11 3.22 -16.73 -3.92
C GLY A 11 3.69 -16.70 -5.38
N ARG A 12 4.86 -17.27 -5.72
CA ARG A 12 5.36 -17.37 -7.12
C ARG A 12 4.57 -18.36 -7.96
N SER A 13 4.16 -19.48 -7.37
CA SER A 13 3.40 -20.54 -8.04
C SER A 13 1.90 -20.23 -8.18
N VAL A 14 1.37 -19.30 -7.38
CA VAL A 14 -0.02 -18.86 -7.44
C VAL A 14 -0.23 -17.82 -8.55
N ASP A 15 -1.24 -18.05 -9.39
CA ASP A 15 -1.88 -17.02 -10.22
C ASP A 15 -3.16 -16.56 -9.49
N PRO A 16 -3.26 -15.29 -9.05
CA PRO A 16 -4.47 -14.80 -8.42
C PRO A 16 -5.73 -15.09 -9.22
N LYS A 17 -5.69 -15.02 -10.56
CA LYS A 17 -6.89 -15.20 -11.40
C LYS A 17 -7.42 -16.63 -11.42
N SER A 18 -6.63 -17.62 -11.01
CA SER A 18 -7.08 -19.00 -10.91
C SER A 18 -7.82 -19.28 -9.60
N LEU A 19 -7.73 -18.38 -8.61
CA LEU A 19 -8.41 -18.50 -7.33
C LEU A 19 -9.81 -17.87 -7.37
N SER A 20 -10.77 -18.53 -6.74
CA SER A 20 -12.04 -17.90 -6.38
C SER A 20 -11.80 -16.79 -5.34
N ASP A 21 -12.78 -15.90 -5.21
CA ASP A 21 -12.74 -14.82 -4.21
C ASP A 21 -12.57 -15.38 -2.79
N GLU A 22 -13.28 -16.44 -2.43
CA GLU A 22 -13.15 -17.11 -1.12
C GLU A 22 -11.74 -17.71 -0.91
N GLN A 23 -11.20 -18.38 -1.93
CA GLN A 23 -9.85 -18.95 -1.87
C GLN A 23 -8.79 -17.87 -1.73
N LEU A 24 -8.96 -16.74 -2.43
CA LEU A 24 -8.07 -15.59 -2.33
C LEU A 24 -8.07 -15.01 -0.91
N ILE A 25 -9.25 -14.77 -0.32
CA ILE A 25 -9.37 -14.24 1.04
C ILE A 25 -8.78 -15.22 2.06
N SER A 26 -9.09 -16.51 1.96
CA SER A 26 -8.57 -17.53 2.86
C SER A 26 -7.04 -17.65 2.79
N THR A 27 -6.48 -17.62 1.57
CA THR A 27 -5.03 -17.68 1.34
C THR A 27 -4.33 -16.47 1.95
N LEU A 28 -4.83 -15.26 1.68
CA LEU A 28 -4.28 -14.03 2.24
C LEU A 28 -4.43 -13.97 3.76
N GLY A 29 -5.57 -14.40 4.30
CA GLY A 29 -5.83 -14.44 5.73
C GLY A 29 -4.85 -15.36 6.45
N THR A 30 -4.61 -16.55 5.91
CA THR A 30 -3.62 -17.50 6.45
C THR A 30 -2.20 -16.91 6.34
N ALA A 31 -1.83 -16.42 5.17
CA ALA A 31 -0.51 -15.86 4.89
C ALA A 31 -0.14 -14.66 5.79
N LEU A 32 -1.12 -13.79 6.10
CA LEU A 32 -0.91 -12.61 6.94
C LEU A 32 -1.07 -12.87 8.44
N ARG A 33 -1.76 -13.96 8.85
CA ARG A 33 -1.86 -14.39 10.25
C ARG A 33 -0.62 -15.17 10.68
N ASP A 34 -0.19 -16.12 9.84
CA ASP A 34 0.87 -17.07 10.17
C ASP A 34 2.24 -16.60 9.66
N GLY A 35 2.26 -15.70 8.68
CA GLY A 35 3.47 -15.10 8.11
C GLY A 35 3.69 -13.67 8.58
N ASN A 36 4.96 -13.25 8.59
CA ASN A 36 5.30 -11.85 8.77
C ASN A 36 5.26 -11.15 7.40
N ALA A 37 4.45 -10.09 7.28
CA ALA A 37 4.33 -9.32 6.05
C ALA A 37 5.66 -8.78 5.49
N LYS A 38 6.68 -8.63 6.34
CA LYS A 38 8.03 -8.24 5.95
C LYS A 38 8.77 -9.33 5.14
N ASP A 39 8.37 -10.60 5.31
CA ASP A 39 9.02 -11.75 4.68
C ASP A 39 8.51 -11.99 3.25
N VAL A 40 7.43 -11.32 2.85
CA VAL A 40 6.93 -11.34 1.47
C VAL A 40 7.81 -10.46 0.58
N ASP A 41 8.28 -10.99 -0.54
CA ASP A 41 9.04 -10.25 -1.54
C ASP A 41 8.19 -9.08 -2.13
N PRO A 42 8.65 -7.81 -2.08
CA PRO A 42 7.92 -6.67 -2.64
C PRO A 42 7.58 -6.83 -4.12
N SER A 43 8.50 -7.36 -4.92
CA SER A 43 8.30 -7.57 -6.36
C SER A 43 7.28 -8.68 -6.61
N LEU A 44 7.24 -9.69 -5.75
CA LEU A 44 6.19 -10.71 -5.78
C LEU A 44 4.82 -10.12 -5.47
N PHE A 45 4.71 -9.31 -4.41
CA PHE A 45 3.46 -8.63 -4.07
C PHE A 45 3.02 -7.69 -5.20
N ALA A 46 3.94 -6.91 -5.77
CA ALA A 46 3.65 -6.06 -6.92
C ALA A 46 3.15 -6.86 -8.13
N ARG A 47 3.72 -8.04 -8.39
CA ARG A 47 3.26 -8.96 -9.45
C ARG A 47 1.84 -9.44 -9.18
N LEU A 48 1.53 -9.85 -7.95
CA LEU A 48 0.19 -10.32 -7.57
C LEU A 48 -0.86 -9.20 -7.74
N VAL A 49 -0.55 -7.97 -7.34
CA VAL A 49 -1.45 -6.81 -7.56
C VAL A 49 -1.62 -6.51 -9.05
N LYS A 50 -0.57 -6.66 -9.86
CA LYS A 50 -0.59 -6.45 -11.32
C LYS A 50 -1.45 -7.48 -12.04
N THR A 51 -1.42 -8.74 -11.61
CA THR A 51 -2.17 -9.84 -12.25
C THR A 51 -3.58 -9.98 -11.70
N ALA A 52 -3.86 -9.58 -10.46
CA ALA A 52 -5.20 -9.64 -9.88
C ALA A 52 -6.22 -8.83 -10.71
N SER A 53 -7.44 -9.35 -10.82
CA SER A 53 -8.54 -8.61 -11.46
C SER A 53 -9.00 -7.44 -10.60
N LYS A 54 -9.68 -6.45 -11.22
CA LYS A 54 -10.31 -5.34 -10.48
C LYS A 54 -11.28 -5.86 -9.40
N GLN A 55 -12.03 -6.91 -9.72
CA GLN A 55 -12.97 -7.53 -8.78
C GLN A 55 -12.25 -8.12 -7.59
N GLN A 56 -11.19 -8.90 -7.80
CA GLN A 56 -10.41 -9.51 -6.72
C GLN A 56 -9.78 -8.47 -5.80
N LEU A 57 -9.19 -7.39 -6.35
CA LEU A 57 -8.68 -6.29 -5.53
C LEU A 57 -9.80 -5.65 -4.70
N ALA A 58 -11.00 -5.48 -5.27
CA ALA A 58 -12.14 -4.95 -4.55
C ALA A 58 -12.59 -5.90 -3.43
N THR A 59 -12.69 -7.21 -3.72
CA THR A 59 -13.03 -8.26 -2.74
C THR A 59 -12.07 -8.24 -1.55
N VAL A 60 -10.75 -8.17 -1.80
CA VAL A 60 -9.74 -8.05 -0.73
C VAL A 60 -9.99 -6.79 0.09
N MET A 61 -10.17 -5.64 -0.56
CA MET A 61 -10.39 -4.36 0.11
C MET A 61 -11.75 -4.24 0.83
N SER A 62 -12.72 -5.12 0.56
CA SER A 62 -14.00 -5.18 1.26
C SER A 62 -14.08 -6.28 2.34
N SER A 63 -12.99 -7.03 2.54
CA SER A 63 -12.95 -8.19 3.44
C SER A 63 -12.19 -7.89 4.74
N GLU A 64 -12.19 -8.85 5.66
CA GLU A 64 -11.43 -8.79 6.92
C GLU A 64 -9.90 -8.69 6.71
N VAL A 65 -9.37 -9.14 5.57
CA VAL A 65 -7.92 -9.08 5.30
C VAL A 65 -7.46 -7.71 4.83
N ARG A 66 -8.39 -6.77 4.58
CA ARG A 66 -8.07 -5.39 4.18
C ARG A 66 -7.06 -4.75 5.14
N ARG A 67 -7.37 -4.77 6.44
CA ARG A 67 -6.58 -4.08 7.45
C ARG A 67 -5.15 -4.66 7.56
N PRO A 68 -4.96 -5.99 7.70
CA PRO A 68 -3.63 -6.60 7.63
C PRO A 68 -2.84 -6.26 6.36
N VAL A 69 -3.49 -6.19 5.19
CA VAL A 69 -2.83 -5.80 3.93
C VAL A 69 -2.36 -4.34 3.98
N LEU A 70 -3.16 -3.42 4.52
CA LEU A 70 -2.75 -2.02 4.65
C LEU A 70 -1.58 -1.88 5.63
N GLU A 71 -1.64 -2.53 6.79
CA GLU A 71 -0.56 -2.55 7.78
C GLU A 71 0.74 -3.12 7.21
N ALA A 72 0.64 -4.20 6.42
CA ALA A 72 1.77 -4.79 5.72
C ALA A 72 2.47 -3.78 4.78
N ILE A 73 1.71 -3.01 4.03
CA ILE A 73 2.24 -2.00 3.09
C ILE A 73 2.85 -0.82 3.87
N PHE A 74 2.10 -0.26 4.81
CA PHE A 74 2.54 0.89 5.60
C PHE A 74 3.75 0.57 6.47
N GLY A 75 3.81 -0.64 7.03
CA GLY A 75 4.93 -1.12 7.83
C GLY A 75 6.26 -1.23 7.08
N ARG A 76 6.23 -1.18 5.74
CA ARG A 76 7.41 -1.23 4.87
C ARG A 76 7.67 0.09 4.14
N MET A 77 6.85 1.11 4.38
CA MET A 77 6.94 2.38 3.67
C MET A 77 8.30 3.07 3.90
N SER A 78 8.92 2.85 5.06
CA SER A 78 10.27 3.34 5.38
C SER A 78 11.36 2.69 4.53
N GLU A 79 11.23 1.42 4.15
CA GLU A 79 12.19 0.68 3.32
C GLU A 79 12.33 1.30 1.92
N PHE A 80 11.23 1.86 1.40
CA PHE A 80 11.18 2.46 0.07
C PHE A 80 11.37 3.96 0.07
N TYR A 81 11.51 4.61 1.23
CA TYR A 81 11.69 6.05 1.29
C TYR A 81 13.11 6.44 0.87
N SER A 82 13.19 7.29 -0.16
CA SER A 82 14.42 7.96 -0.57
C SER A 82 14.37 9.41 -0.13
N SER A 83 15.35 9.81 0.69
CA SER A 83 15.56 11.21 1.08
C SER A 83 15.88 12.13 -0.11
N LYS A 84 16.07 11.57 -1.32
CA LYS A 84 16.35 12.31 -2.54
C LYS A 84 15.18 13.25 -2.87
N GLY A 85 15.40 14.55 -2.69
CA GLY A 85 14.40 15.59 -2.89
C GLY A 85 13.56 15.93 -1.66
N ALA A 86 13.84 15.32 -0.50
CA ALA A 86 13.28 15.77 0.76
C ALA A 86 13.96 17.07 1.20
N SER A 87 13.17 18.10 1.52
CA SER A 87 13.70 19.20 2.33
C SER A 87 14.02 18.62 3.72
N GLY A 88 15.12 19.02 4.35
CA GLY A 88 15.47 18.54 5.71
C GLY A 88 14.43 18.87 6.80
N ASN A 89 13.31 19.49 6.42
CA ASN A 89 12.21 19.87 7.30
C ASN A 89 11.26 18.69 7.51
N ARG A 90 10.72 18.55 8.72
CA ARG A 90 9.63 17.62 9.04
C ARG A 90 8.43 17.86 8.12
N GLN A 91 7.96 16.83 7.43
CA GLN A 91 6.76 16.86 6.59
C GLN A 91 5.79 15.76 7.02
N VAL A 92 4.53 16.12 7.26
CA VAL A 92 3.47 15.18 7.63
C VAL A 92 2.53 14.99 6.43
N VAL A 93 2.25 13.73 6.08
CA VAL A 93 1.28 13.33 5.05
C VAL A 93 0.21 12.47 5.69
N HIS A 94 -1.06 12.79 5.45
CA HIS A 94 -2.18 11.92 5.78
C HIS A 94 -2.58 11.04 4.59
N TRP A 95 -2.87 9.78 4.89
CA TRP A 95 -3.36 8.79 3.95
C TRP A 95 -4.72 8.33 4.42
N HIS A 96 -5.75 8.52 3.60
CA HIS A 96 -7.11 8.07 3.87
C HIS A 96 -7.50 7.05 2.80
N ILE A 97 -7.53 5.79 3.19
CA ILE A 97 -7.91 4.68 2.31
C ILE A 97 -9.40 4.44 2.51
N LYS A 98 -10.22 4.89 1.57
CA LYS A 98 -11.67 5.01 1.74
C LYS A 98 -12.45 4.19 0.72
N ASP A 99 -13.27 3.26 1.21
CA ASP A 99 -14.18 2.46 0.41
C ASP A 99 -15.56 2.43 1.09
N GLY A 100 -16.55 3.08 0.47
CA GLY A 100 -17.87 3.26 1.07
C GLY A 100 -17.82 4.06 2.38
N SER A 101 -18.36 3.48 3.46
CA SER A 101 -18.32 4.03 4.83
C SER A 101 -17.03 3.70 5.58
N THR A 102 -16.22 2.76 5.09
CA THR A 102 -14.97 2.34 5.73
C THR A 102 -13.85 3.30 5.35
N THR A 103 -13.08 3.74 6.35
CA THR A 103 -11.89 4.57 6.14
C THR A 103 -10.80 4.14 7.10
N ASP A 104 -9.65 3.75 6.55
CA ASP A 104 -8.42 3.54 7.30
C ASP A 104 -7.53 4.76 7.11
N SER A 105 -7.04 5.31 8.22
CA SER A 105 -6.20 6.50 8.20
C SER A 105 -4.82 6.20 8.74
N PHE A 106 -3.81 6.67 8.03
CA PHE A 106 -2.41 6.57 8.42
C PHE A 106 -1.73 7.91 8.22
N GLN A 107 -0.69 8.14 8.98
CA GLN A 107 0.16 9.30 8.87
C GLN A 107 1.58 8.85 8.59
N THR A 108 2.24 9.51 7.63
CA THR A 108 3.69 9.37 7.43
C THR A 108 4.38 10.67 7.75
N VAL A 109 5.40 10.59 8.60
CA VAL A 109 6.28 11.70 8.95
C VAL A 109 7.61 11.50 8.24
N LEU A 110 7.95 12.45 7.37
CA LEU A 110 9.19 12.47 6.60
C LEU A 110 10.14 13.50 7.22
N GLN A 111 11.27 13.05 7.77
CA GLN A 111 12.24 13.94 8.42
C GLN A 111 13.62 13.31 8.43
N ASN A 112 14.66 14.10 8.15
CA ASN A 112 16.06 13.67 8.23
C ASN A 112 16.36 12.36 7.46
N GLY A 113 15.73 12.19 6.30
CA GLY A 113 15.88 10.99 5.48
C GLY A 113 15.22 9.72 6.05
N THR A 114 14.38 9.86 7.08
CA THR A 114 13.56 8.79 7.64
C THR A 114 12.09 9.02 7.33
N CYS A 115 11.37 7.93 7.09
CA CYS A 115 9.90 7.91 7.04
C CYS A 115 9.41 7.10 8.23
N THR A 116 8.61 7.73 9.11
CA THR A 116 7.93 7.06 10.23
C THR A 116 6.45 6.98 9.91
N VAL A 117 5.82 5.84 10.20
CA VAL A 117 4.39 5.64 9.96
C VAL A 117 3.67 5.42 11.28
N THR A 118 2.53 6.07 11.43
CA THR A 118 1.60 5.86 12.55
C THR A 118 0.20 5.63 12.00
N GLU A 119 -0.60 4.83 12.71
CA GLU A 119 -2.04 4.81 12.47
C GLU A 119 -2.66 6.13 12.93
N GLY A 120 -3.73 6.55 12.26
CA GLY A 120 -4.43 7.80 12.58
C GLY A 120 -3.86 9.02 11.86
N THR A 121 -4.23 10.19 12.38
CA THR A 121 -3.89 11.51 11.83
C THR A 121 -3.74 12.49 13.00
N ASP A 122 -2.72 12.26 13.80
CA ASP A 122 -2.54 12.92 15.10
C ASP A 122 -1.83 14.29 14.97
N GLU A 123 -1.14 14.54 13.85
CA GLU A 123 -0.44 15.80 13.57
C GLU A 123 -1.10 16.58 12.42
N ASP A 124 -0.83 17.87 12.32
CA ASP A 124 -1.28 18.67 11.17
C ASP A 124 -0.50 18.27 9.90
N ALA A 125 -1.20 17.72 8.92
CA ALA A 125 -0.61 17.35 7.65
C ALA A 125 -0.38 18.55 6.72
N ARG A 126 0.78 18.56 6.06
CA ARG A 126 1.03 19.45 4.92
C ARG A 126 0.15 19.07 3.73
N THR A 127 -0.11 17.78 3.53
CA THR A 127 -0.98 17.28 2.49
C THR A 127 -1.71 16.01 2.91
N ALA A 128 -2.92 15.83 2.43
CA ALA A 128 -3.74 14.64 2.67
C ALA A 128 -4.13 13.99 1.34
N LEU A 129 -3.96 12.67 1.25
CA LEU A 129 -4.25 11.83 0.10
C LEU A 129 -5.44 10.95 0.42
N THR A 130 -6.51 11.02 -0.37
CA THR A 130 -7.69 10.18 -0.21
C THR A 130 -7.95 9.39 -1.49
N MET A 131 -8.01 8.06 -1.39
CA MET A 131 -8.29 7.19 -2.54
C MET A 131 -8.92 5.85 -2.09
N PRO A 132 -9.55 5.11 -3.01
CA PRO A 132 -9.99 3.74 -2.75
C PRO A 132 -8.81 2.80 -2.48
N GLY A 133 -9.02 1.77 -1.67
CA GLY A 133 -8.01 0.75 -1.38
C GLY A 133 -7.44 0.10 -2.64
N THR A 134 -8.30 -0.16 -3.64
CA THR A 134 -7.86 -0.74 -4.91
C THR A 134 -6.87 0.13 -5.69
N GLU A 135 -7.01 1.45 -5.61
CA GLU A 135 -6.09 2.38 -6.26
C GLU A 135 -4.83 2.58 -5.40
N PHE A 136 -4.96 2.56 -4.07
CA PHE A 136 -3.82 2.56 -3.16
C PHE A 136 -2.90 1.36 -3.37
N LEU A 137 -3.45 0.14 -3.45
CA LEU A 137 -2.67 -1.07 -3.74
C LEU A 137 -1.84 -0.88 -5.01
N LYS A 138 -2.44 -0.36 -6.08
CA LYS A 138 -1.74 -0.14 -7.34
C LYS A 138 -0.67 0.94 -7.23
N VAL A 139 -0.92 2.04 -6.51
CA VAL A 139 0.08 3.09 -6.31
C VAL A 139 1.25 2.56 -5.46
N ALA A 140 0.95 1.89 -4.35
CA ALA A 140 1.94 1.33 -3.43
C ALA A 140 2.83 0.26 -4.07
N THR A 141 2.37 -0.38 -5.15
CA THR A 141 3.14 -1.36 -5.92
C THR A 141 3.58 -0.86 -7.29
N ASN A 142 3.53 0.46 -7.55
CA ASN A 142 3.92 1.09 -8.82
C ASN A 142 3.15 0.55 -10.06
N ASN A 143 1.96 0.00 -9.88
CA ASN A 143 1.04 -0.47 -10.92
C ASN A 143 0.03 0.61 -11.37
N ALA A 144 0.01 1.78 -10.71
CA ALA A 144 -0.73 2.95 -11.16
C ALA A 144 0.04 4.24 -10.85
N ASN A 145 -0.07 5.22 -11.75
CA ASN A 145 0.54 6.52 -11.55
C ASN A 145 -0.41 7.44 -10.72
N PRO A 146 0.02 7.96 -9.55
CA PRO A 146 -0.83 8.78 -8.69
C PRO A 146 -1.24 10.12 -9.33
N VAL A 147 -0.42 10.70 -10.21
CA VAL A 147 -0.77 11.92 -10.97
C VAL A 147 -1.93 11.63 -11.92
N THR A 148 -1.91 10.49 -12.61
CA THR A 148 -3.04 10.05 -13.46
C THR A 148 -4.31 9.83 -12.63
N LEU A 149 -4.19 9.23 -11.45
CA LEU A 149 -5.33 9.04 -10.55
C LEU A 149 -5.91 10.37 -10.05
N PHE A 150 -5.06 11.36 -9.79
CA PHE A 150 -5.49 12.71 -9.43
C PHE A 150 -6.24 13.38 -10.57
N MET A 151 -5.69 13.37 -11.79
CA MET A 151 -6.35 13.92 -12.98
C MET A 151 -7.70 13.26 -13.28
N THR A 152 -7.81 11.95 -13.00
CA THR A 152 -9.05 11.17 -13.18
C THR A 152 -9.97 11.19 -11.95
N ARG A 153 -9.67 12.02 -10.94
CA ARG A 153 -10.46 12.21 -9.70
C ARG A 153 -10.60 10.96 -8.82
N LYS A 154 -9.74 9.96 -9.04
CA LYS A 154 -9.65 8.74 -8.22
C LYS A 154 -8.74 8.89 -7.00
N LEU A 155 -7.84 9.87 -7.06
CA LEU A 155 -7.06 10.37 -5.93
C LEU A 155 -7.50 11.81 -5.67
N LYS A 156 -7.91 12.10 -4.45
CA LYS A 156 -8.11 13.47 -3.96
C LYS A 156 -6.89 13.90 -3.16
N VAL A 157 -6.42 15.11 -3.43
CA VAL A 157 -5.36 15.78 -2.67
C VAL A 157 -5.99 16.98 -1.93
N SER A 158 -5.60 17.20 -0.68
CA SER A 158 -5.95 18.40 0.10
C SER A 158 -4.70 18.96 0.76
N GLY A 159 -4.61 20.29 0.90
CA GLY A 159 -3.37 20.95 1.35
C GLY A 159 -2.43 21.24 0.18
N ASP A 160 -1.13 21.01 0.36
CA ASP A 160 -0.10 21.31 -0.63
C ASP A 160 -0.04 20.25 -1.76
N VAL A 161 -0.56 20.63 -2.93
CA VAL A 161 -0.58 19.79 -4.14
C VAL A 161 0.81 19.66 -4.78
N GLY A 162 1.65 20.70 -4.69
CA GLY A 162 3.01 20.67 -5.19
C GLY A 162 3.86 19.65 -4.44
N PHE A 163 3.71 19.63 -3.11
CA PHE A 163 4.31 18.63 -2.25
C PHE A 163 3.78 17.21 -2.54
N ALA A 164 2.46 17.04 -2.70
CA ALA A 164 1.89 15.74 -3.08
C ALA A 164 2.45 15.20 -4.41
N THR A 165 2.71 16.07 -5.38
CA THR A 165 3.32 15.69 -6.66
C THR A 165 4.80 15.29 -6.49
N ALA A 166 5.52 15.98 -5.60
CA ALA A 166 6.91 15.64 -5.28
C ALA A 166 7.03 14.34 -4.49
N LEU A 167 6.04 13.99 -3.66
CA LEU A 167 6.02 12.82 -2.80
C LEU A 167 6.29 11.52 -3.57
N GLN A 168 5.73 11.36 -4.77
CA GLN A 168 5.96 10.16 -5.60
C GLN A 168 7.46 9.93 -5.86
N LYS A 169 8.25 10.98 -6.05
CA LYS A 169 9.68 10.89 -6.33
C LYS A 169 10.52 10.57 -5.09
N MET A 170 9.92 10.69 -3.90
CA MET A 170 10.56 10.38 -2.62
C MET A 170 10.43 8.90 -2.26
N PHE A 171 9.74 8.08 -3.05
CA PHE A 171 9.64 6.63 -2.84
C PHE A 171 10.22 5.86 -4.03
N GLN A 172 11.12 4.92 -3.75
CA GLN A 172 11.70 3.99 -4.71
C GLN A 172 10.98 2.65 -4.63
N ILE A 173 9.79 2.59 -5.22
CA ILE A 173 8.95 1.38 -5.20
C ILE A 173 9.43 0.43 -6.31
N PRO A 174 9.81 -0.82 -5.98
CA PRO A 174 10.11 -1.84 -6.97
C PRO A 174 8.92 -2.06 -7.89
N SER A 175 9.14 -2.06 -9.20
CA SER A 175 8.16 -2.52 -10.16
C SER A 175 8.25 -4.05 -10.35
N ALA A 176 7.13 -4.67 -10.69
CA ALA A 176 7.06 -6.06 -11.15
C ALA A 176 7.46 -6.24 -12.61
#